data_AF-A0A7I4DIK4-F1
#
_entry.id   AF-A0A7I4DIK4-F1
#
_cell.length_a   1.000
_cell.length_b   1.000
_cell.length_c   1.000
_cell.angle_alpha   90.00
_cell.angle_beta   90.00
_cell.angle_gamma   90.00
#
_symmetry.space_group_name_H-M   'P 1'
#
loop_
_entity.id
_entity.type
_entity.pdbx_description
1 polymer ?
#
loop_
_entity_poly.entity_id
_entity_poly.type
_entity_poly.pdbx_seq_one_letter_code
_entity_poly.pdbx_strand_id
1 'polypeptide(L)'
;MEEHLDGLAEQLQSVEAQKQTLAALASEETQLKNELSLFSTISGIIPDLAKANVFAGTLLDNEDVREFTLDYSDMSPYQQSKTIWDMIR
;
A
#
# COMPACT_ATOMS: atom_id res chain seq x y z
N MET A 1 32.74 33.50 -12.13
CA MET A 1 31.93 33.17 -13.32
C MET A 1 31.81 31.65 -13.45
N GLU A 2 32.89 30.89 -13.23
CA GLU A 2 32.88 29.42 -13.15
C GLU A 2 32.09 28.86 -11.95
N GLU A 3 32.23 29.41 -10.74
CA GLU A 3 31.47 28.94 -9.55
C GLU A 3 29.93 29.02 -9.71
N HIS A 4 29.44 29.98 -10.50
CA HIS A 4 28.01 30.10 -10.79
C HIS A 4 27.52 29.07 -11.81
N LEU A 5 28.42 28.58 -12.68
CA LEU A 5 28.12 27.51 -13.64
C LEU A 5 28.12 26.14 -12.95
N ASP A 6 29.05 25.93 -12.01
CA ASP A 6 29.13 24.69 -11.23
C ASP A 6 27.91 24.54 -10.30
N GLY A 7 27.51 25.61 -9.61
CA GLY A 7 26.29 25.58 -8.79
C GLY A 7 25.00 25.35 -9.60
N LEU A 8 24.96 25.79 -10.86
CA LEU A 8 23.82 25.53 -11.75
C LEU A 8 23.79 24.06 -12.20
N ALA A 9 24.96 23.47 -12.45
CA ALA A 9 25.09 22.07 -12.83
C ALA A 9 24.67 21.13 -11.68
N GLU A 10 25.08 21.44 -10.45
CA GLU A 10 24.65 20.70 -9.25
C GLU A 10 23.13 20.78 -9.03
N GLN A 11 22.54 21.96 -9.22
CA GLN A 11 21.08 22.12 -9.14
C GLN A 11 20.35 21.31 -10.21
N LEU A 12 20.86 21.31 -11.44
CA LEU A 12 20.26 20.55 -12.54
C LEU A 12 20.33 19.03 -12.26
N GLN A 13 21.47 18.56 -11.75
CA GLN A 13 21.63 17.16 -11.34
C GLN A 13 20.70 16.79 -10.18
N SER A 14 20.52 17.68 -9.20
CA SER A 14 19.58 17.47 -8.09
C SER A 14 18.14 17.36 -8.58
N VAL A 15 17.71 18.24 -9.49
CA VAL A 15 16.38 18.19 -10.10
C VAL A 15 16.18 16.90 -10.92
N GLU A 16 17.20 16.47 -11.65
CA GLU A 16 17.14 15.23 -12.43
C GLU A 16 17.05 13.99 -11.53
N ALA A 17 17.81 13.95 -10.43
CA ALA A 17 17.69 12.91 -9.41
C ALA A 17 16.29 12.89 -8.79
N GLN A 18 15.73 14.04 -8.43
CA GLN A 18 14.36 14.14 -7.91
C GLN A 18 13.32 13.63 -8.92
N LYS A 19 13.46 13.96 -10.21
CA LYS A 19 12.58 13.44 -11.27
C LYS A 19 12.64 11.91 -11.37
N GLN A 20 13.84 11.33 -11.28
CA GLN A 20 14.00 9.88 -11.30
C GLN A 20 13.37 9.23 -10.06
N THR A 21 13.55 9.82 -8.87
CA THR A 21 12.88 9.36 -7.65
C THR A 21 11.36 9.42 -7.77
N LEU A 22 10.81 10.52 -8.29
CA LEU A 22 9.37 10.66 -8.51
C LEU A 22 8.84 9.63 -9.53
N ALA A 23 9.58 9.37 -10.60
CA ALA A 23 9.20 8.35 -11.57
C ALA A 23 9.19 6.94 -10.95
N ALA A 24 10.16 6.62 -10.11
CA ALA A 24 10.21 5.35 -9.38
C ALA A 24 9.01 5.22 -8.42
N LEU A 25 8.71 6.26 -7.63
CA LEU A 25 7.57 6.29 -6.72
C LEU A 25 6.23 6.14 -7.46
N ALA A 26 6.06 6.78 -8.62
CA ALA A 26 4.85 6.65 -9.43
C ALA A 26 4.67 5.21 -9.98
N SER A 27 5.77 4.56 -10.35
CA SER A 27 5.75 3.16 -10.76
C SER A 27 5.37 2.23 -9.61
N GLU A 28 5.96 2.44 -8.44
CA GLU A 28 5.65 1.66 -7.22
C GLU A 28 4.18 1.87 -6.79
N GLU A 29 3.68 3.10 -6.81
CA GLU A 29 2.28 3.40 -6.53
C GLU A 29 1.34 2.66 -7.48
N THR A 30 1.68 2.62 -8.78
CA THR A 30 0.89 1.89 -9.78
C THR A 30 0.88 0.40 -9.49
N GLN A 31 2.03 -0.18 -9.15
CA GLN A 31 2.13 -1.59 -8.78
C GLN A 31 1.29 -1.91 -7.54
N LEU A 32 1.44 -1.14 -6.46
CA LEU A 32 0.70 -1.33 -5.21
C LEU A 32 -0.81 -1.19 -5.42
N LYS A 33 -1.26 -0.23 -6.24
CA LYS A 33 -2.68 -0.10 -6.60
C LYS A 33 -3.20 -1.35 -7.32
N ASN A 34 -2.42 -1.93 -8.23
CA ASN A 34 -2.81 -3.15 -8.93
C ASN A 34 -2.89 -4.34 -7.96
N GLU A 35 -1.91 -4.50 -7.06
CA GLU A 35 -1.90 -5.56 -6.06
C GLU A 35 -3.09 -5.44 -5.10
N LEU A 36 -3.39 -4.23 -4.61
CA LEU A 36 -4.54 -3.97 -3.75
C LEU A 36 -5.87 -4.23 -4.48
N SER A 37 -5.97 -3.83 -5.75
CA SER A 37 -7.15 -4.10 -6.59
C SER A 37 -7.37 -5.60 -6.79
N LEU A 38 -6.31 -6.36 -7.07
CA LEU A 38 -6.38 -7.82 -7.18
C LEU A 38 -6.81 -8.45 -5.86
N PHE A 39 -6.19 -8.02 -4.75
CA PHE A 39 -6.55 -8.47 -3.42
C PHE A 39 -8.03 -8.21 -3.11
N SER A 40 -8.53 -7.00 -3.31
CA SER A 40 -9.92 -6.64 -3.04
C SER A 40 -10.89 -7.38 -3.96
N THR A 41 -10.51 -7.63 -5.21
CA THR A 41 -11.34 -8.39 -6.16
C THR A 41 -11.50 -9.85 -5.75
N ILE A 42 -10.42 -10.47 -5.23
CA ILE A 42 -10.45 -11.88 -4.83
C ILE A 42 -11.09 -12.05 -3.45
N SER A 43 -10.78 -11.16 -2.51
CA SER A 43 -11.20 -11.31 -1.10
C SER A 43 -12.49 -10.58 -0.76
N GLY A 44 -12.92 -9.61 -1.57
CA GLY A 44 -13.95 -8.64 -1.17
C GLY A 44 -13.49 -7.70 -0.04
N ILE A 45 -12.23 -7.72 0.38
CA ILE A 45 -11.73 -6.92 1.50
C ILE A 45 -11.08 -5.63 1.01
N ILE A 46 -11.46 -4.51 1.62
CA ILE A 46 -10.77 -3.23 1.54
C ILE A 46 -10.06 -2.99 2.89
N PRO A 47 -8.72 -3.15 2.96
CA PRO A 47 -7.98 -2.98 4.21
C PRO A 47 -7.87 -1.50 4.62
N ASP A 48 -7.95 -1.24 5.92
CA ASP A 48 -7.68 0.06 6.55
C ASP A 48 -6.18 0.20 6.84
N LEU A 49 -5.46 0.83 5.90
CA LEU A 49 -4.01 0.99 5.97
C LEU A 49 -3.55 2.00 7.06
N ALA A 50 -4.46 2.74 7.69
CA ALA A 50 -4.10 3.68 8.75
C ALA A 50 -3.87 2.98 10.11
N LYS A 51 -4.35 1.75 10.27
CA LYS A 51 -4.26 0.98 11.51
C LYS A 51 -3.09 0.00 11.47
N ALA A 52 -1.90 0.45 11.86
CA ALA A 52 -0.67 -0.35 11.77
C ALA A 52 -0.59 -1.56 12.71
N ASN A 53 -1.38 -1.59 13.79
CA ASN A 53 -1.27 -2.60 14.86
C ASN A 53 -2.34 -3.71 14.80
N VAL A 54 -3.33 -3.57 13.91
CA VAL A 54 -4.44 -4.52 13.78
C VAL A 54 -4.77 -4.65 12.31
N PHE A 55 -5.29 -5.80 11.90
CA PHE A 55 -5.83 -5.92 10.55
C PHE A 55 -7.31 -5.56 10.59
N ALA A 56 -7.61 -4.36 10.11
CA ALA A 56 -8.95 -3.84 10.04
C ALA A 56 -9.31 -3.48 8.60
N GLY A 57 -10.59 -3.35 8.33
CA GLY A 57 -11.05 -3.00 7.00
C GLY A 57 -12.54 -3.17 6.85
N THR A 58 -12.97 -3.14 5.60
CA THR A 58 -14.35 -3.39 5.18
C THR A 58 -14.38 -4.66 4.33
N LEU A 59 -15.29 -5.57 4.65
CA LEU A 59 -15.63 -6.74 3.84
C LEU A 59 -16.87 -6.41 3.00
N LEU A 60 -16.75 -6.62 1.69
CA LEU A 60 -17.82 -6.49 0.71
C LEU A 60 -18.30 -7.89 0.33
N ASP A 61 -19.52 -8.22 0.75
CA ASP A 61 -20.29 -9.35 0.28
C ASP A 61 -21.39 -8.82 -0.66
N ASN A 62 -21.92 -9.65 -1.56
CA ASN A 62 -22.81 -9.25 -2.67
C ASN A 62 -24.02 -8.39 -2.24
N GLU A 63 -24.43 -8.48 -0.97
CA GLU A 63 -25.54 -7.71 -0.40
C GLU A 63 -25.21 -7.06 0.95
N ASP A 64 -23.99 -7.21 1.47
CA ASP A 64 -23.63 -6.77 2.82
C ASP A 64 -22.23 -6.13 2.86
N VAL A 65 -22.14 -5.01 3.57
CA VAL A 65 -20.90 -4.25 3.76
C VAL A 65 -20.64 -4.18 5.25
N ARG A 66 -19.57 -4.85 5.70
CA ARG A 66 -19.27 -4.98 7.13
C ARG A 66 -17.86 -4.54 7.45
N GLU A 67 -17.73 -3.68 8.45
CA GLU A 67 -16.43 -3.36 9.03
C GLU A 67 -15.94 -4.50 9.94
N PHE A 68 -14.64 -4.73 9.96
CA PHE A 68 -14.01 -5.68 10.87
C PHE A 68 -12.72 -5.12 11.46
N THR A 69 -12.30 -5.70 12.59
CA THR A 69 -10.98 -5.47 13.18
C THR A 69 -10.53 -6.78 13.80
N LEU A 70 -9.37 -7.27 13.37
CA LEU A 70 -8.73 -8.47 13.87
C LEU A 70 -7.45 -8.08 14.60
N ASP A 71 -7.39 -8.46 15.87
CA ASP A 71 -6.17 -8.39 16.67
C ASP A 71 -5.36 -9.69 16.47
N TYR A 72 -4.13 -9.53 15.99
CA TYR A 72 -3.23 -10.63 15.67
C TYR A 72 -2.17 -10.89 16.73
N SER A 73 -2.20 -10.15 17.84
CA SER A 73 -1.18 -10.20 18.90
C SER A 73 -0.92 -11.61 19.42
N ASP A 74 -1.97 -12.45 19.50
CA ASP A 74 -1.90 -13.82 20.02
C ASP A 74 -2.10 -14.92 18.95
N MET A 75 -2.05 -14.57 17.66
CA MET A 75 -2.31 -15.51 16.56
C MET A 75 -1.05 -15.87 15.78
N SER A 76 -0.85 -17.16 15.50
CA SER A 76 0.15 -17.61 14.52
C SER A 76 -0.22 -17.16 13.09
N PRO A 77 0.74 -17.02 12.17
CA PRO A 77 0.46 -16.62 10.78
C PRO A 77 -0.58 -17.50 10.08
N TYR A 78 -0.60 -18.81 10.39
CA TYR A 78 -1.62 -19.73 9.89
C TYR A 78 -3.02 -19.39 10.42
N GLN A 79 -3.15 -19.13 11.72
CA GLN A 79 -4.44 -18.77 12.32
C GLN A 79 -4.95 -17.43 11.80
N GLN A 80 -4.07 -16.45 11.60
CA GLN A 80 -4.41 -15.16 11.01
C GLN A 80 -4.99 -15.36 9.60
N SER A 81 -4.25 -16.08 8.75
CA SER A 81 -4.66 -16.36 7.37
C SER A 81 -5.97 -17.13 7.31
N LYS A 82 -6.11 -18.17 8.14
CA LYS A 82 -7.34 -18.97 8.22
C LYS A 82 -8.53 -18.12 8.65
N THR A 83 -8.35 -17.23 9.63
CA THR A 83 -9.43 -16.33 10.11
C THR A 83 -9.92 -15.42 9.00
N ILE A 84 -9.01 -14.85 8.20
CA ILE A 84 -9.37 -14.04 7.03
C ILE A 84 -10.15 -14.89 6.02
N TRP A 85 -9.67 -16.09 5.68
CA TRP A 85 -10.36 -16.97 4.74
C TRP A 85 -11.72 -17.44 5.23
N ASP A 86 -11.89 -17.65 6.54
CA ASP A 86 -13.18 -18.02 7.13
C ASP A 86 -14.20 -16.85 7.06
N MET A 87 -13.75 -15.59 6.94
CA MET A 87 -14.60 -14.43 6.72
C MET A 87 -15.06 -14.27 5.26
N ILE A 88 -14.23 -14.70 4.30
CA ILE A 88 -14.50 -14.62 2.86
C ILE A 88 -15.30 -15.89 2.49
N ARG A 89 -16.62 -15.80 2.42
CA ARG A 89 -17.50 -16.92 2.06
C ARG A 89 -18.49 -16.53 0.99
#